data_AF-A0AAI9K4X4-F1
#
_entry.id   AF-A0AAI9K4X4-F1
#
_cell.length_a   1.000
_cell.length_b   1.000
_cell.length_c   1.000
_cell.angle_alpha   90.00
_cell.angle_beta   90.00
_cell.angle_gamma   90.00
#
_symmetry.space_group_name_H-M   'P 1'
#
loop_
_entity.id
_entity.type
_entity.pdbx_description
1 polymer ?
#
loop_
_entity_poly.entity_id
_entity_poly.type
_entity_poly.pdbx_seq_one_letter_code
_entity_poly.pdbx_strand_id
1 'polypeptide(L)'
;MRGNHDNGMCFQTMQLIAVAVAMVFVLCVTAGTIGALAKADDGSYMLQSSSATELMGDFGVICFDTLYAQTHLHSNFITRTLSANSNSGLRNSYGVYEEFYFENAERMCGCVSDAGTDMLYTGSEVRRADGGEIYIRMNDGSETKLDSPANVRTDAEIAEDGEYSKYADMADIQRKFIDYSQKLRTYADTEGTVDVDITGDMNDRSVSVNGSGLHVVSMDYSQLAAGTNPIYFEFPDYGDDTVLLMNIDLAGIQDAVLGDLILGSKSDAKANDNGNFYNAYNRMYFNFYDSSAADGQFGGSITFAGRGFGTVIAPEAAVNLGHNWDGCVVSEVFSNGGEFHRVPGNDFLDEEPTTEGTTTEDTTTEDTTMEGTTTEDTTTEDTTTKDTTTEDTTTEDTTTEDTTTEDTTTEDTTTEDTTTEDTTTESTTGTTTEDTSTETTTGTTTESTTERTTWSTTGTTNTMTTTRNTPPGRHPDTGDRLPVKETAVVVILALMGSAGILIYKKIRK
;
A
#
# COMPACT_ATOMS: atom_id res chain seq x y z
N MET A 1 -71.57 24.46 17.46
CA MET A 1 -70.49 24.89 16.56
C MET A 1 -69.18 24.36 17.11
N ARG A 2 -68.70 23.23 16.57
CA ARG A 2 -67.32 22.75 16.73
C ARG A 2 -66.49 23.40 15.62
N GLY A 3 -65.29 23.88 15.92
CA GLY A 3 -64.42 24.53 14.95
C GLY A 3 -62.99 24.64 15.45
N ASN A 4 -62.20 23.61 15.12
CA ASN A 4 -60.84 23.67 14.60
C ASN A 4 -59.78 24.51 15.36
N HIS A 5 -59.09 23.89 16.31
CA HIS A 5 -57.78 24.36 16.80
C HIS A 5 -56.93 23.14 17.19
N ASP A 6 -56.36 22.41 16.22
CA ASP A 6 -55.32 21.41 16.52
C ASP A 6 -54.37 21.11 15.33
N ASN A 7 -54.28 21.98 14.33
CA ASN A 7 -53.33 21.80 13.20
C ASN A 7 -52.06 22.67 13.30
N GLY A 8 -51.90 23.47 14.37
CA GLY A 8 -50.79 24.42 14.52
C GLY A 8 -49.51 23.83 15.13
N MET A 9 -49.64 22.91 16.09
CA MET A 9 -48.48 22.36 16.80
C MET A 9 -47.72 21.30 15.98
N CYS A 10 -48.41 20.49 15.17
CA CYS A 10 -47.75 19.46 14.36
C CYS A 10 -46.82 20.07 13.28
N PHE A 11 -47.18 21.24 12.73
CA PHE A 11 -46.36 21.92 11.71
C PHE A 11 -45.08 22.56 12.26
N GLN A 12 -45.11 23.08 13.49
CA GLN A 12 -43.93 23.70 14.10
C GLN A 12 -42.89 22.65 14.53
N THR A 13 -43.33 21.49 15.03
CA THR A 13 -42.42 20.39 15.39
C THR A 13 -41.77 19.75 14.16
N MET A 14 -42.53 19.58 13.06
CA MET A 14 -41.96 19.10 11.79
C MET A 14 -41.01 20.11 11.13
N GLN A 15 -41.26 21.42 11.27
CA GLN A 15 -40.34 22.44 10.76
C GLN A 15 -39.02 22.50 11.54
N LEU A 16 -39.04 22.29 12.86
CA LEU A 16 -37.80 22.22 13.65
C LEU A 16 -36.96 20.97 13.34
N ILE A 17 -37.59 19.82 13.13
CA ILE A 17 -36.89 18.57 12.75
C ILE A 17 -36.29 18.72 11.33
N ALA A 18 -37.01 19.34 10.39
CA ALA A 18 -36.49 19.58 9.05
C ALA A 18 -35.30 20.57 9.02
N VAL A 19 -35.28 21.57 9.90
CA VAL A 19 -34.14 22.51 10.03
C VAL A 19 -32.94 21.85 10.71
N ALA A 20 -33.17 21.00 11.71
CA ALA A 20 -32.10 20.24 12.36
C ALA A 20 -31.45 19.21 11.40
N VAL A 21 -32.26 18.48 10.63
CA VAL A 21 -31.75 17.54 9.61
C VAL A 21 -31.03 18.28 8.48
N ALA A 22 -31.53 19.44 8.05
CA ALA A 22 -30.86 20.27 7.05
C ALA A 22 -29.55 20.88 7.57
N MET A 23 -29.46 21.25 8.85
CA MET A 23 -28.20 21.72 9.45
C MET A 23 -27.19 20.60 9.66
N VAL A 24 -27.62 19.38 9.99
CA VAL A 24 -26.72 18.21 10.04
C VAL A 24 -26.25 17.84 8.63
N PHE A 25 -27.11 17.91 7.61
CA PHE A 25 -26.68 17.70 6.22
C PHE A 25 -25.75 18.80 5.72
N VAL A 26 -26.00 20.07 6.06
CA VAL A 26 -25.09 21.16 5.69
C VAL A 26 -23.76 21.05 6.45
N LEU A 27 -23.76 20.64 7.73
CA LEU A 27 -22.53 20.42 8.49
C LEU A 27 -21.74 19.21 7.98
N CYS A 28 -22.40 18.11 7.61
CA CYS A 28 -21.78 16.93 7.01
C CYS A 28 -21.28 17.22 5.58
N VAL A 29 -22.00 18.04 4.81
CA VAL A 29 -21.54 18.47 3.48
C VAL A 29 -20.40 19.49 3.60
N THR A 30 -20.37 20.36 4.62
CA THR A 30 -19.23 21.27 4.84
C THR A 30 -18.02 20.61 5.49
N ALA A 31 -18.19 19.58 6.32
CA ALA A 31 -17.08 18.78 6.84
C ALA A 31 -16.52 17.84 5.76
N GLY A 32 -17.34 17.36 4.82
CA GLY A 32 -16.92 16.59 3.66
C GLY A 32 -16.49 17.40 2.44
N THR A 33 -16.38 18.74 2.53
CA THR A 33 -15.93 19.60 1.41
C THR A 33 -14.83 20.60 1.79
N ILE A 34 -14.10 20.37 2.89
CA ILE A 34 -12.77 20.97 3.10
C ILE A 34 -11.71 19.92 2.77
N GLY A 35 -11.83 19.38 1.56
CA GLY A 35 -10.71 18.96 0.76
C GLY A 35 -11.03 19.56 -0.59
N ALA A 36 -10.50 20.74 -0.90
CA ALA A 36 -10.36 21.10 -2.29
C ALA A 36 -9.35 20.10 -2.87
N LEU A 37 -9.81 18.87 -3.17
CA LEU A 37 -9.11 18.01 -4.09
C LEU A 37 -9.03 18.85 -5.37
N ALA A 38 -7.82 19.36 -5.62
CA ALA A 38 -7.42 19.70 -6.95
C ALA A 38 -7.97 18.59 -7.86
N LYS A 39 -8.72 18.98 -8.89
CA LYS A 39 -9.10 18.07 -9.97
C LYS A 39 -7.85 17.24 -10.26
N ALA A 40 -7.91 15.91 -10.05
CA ALA A 40 -6.81 15.02 -10.38
C ALA A 40 -6.34 15.42 -11.77
N ASP A 41 -5.05 15.78 -11.87
CA ASP A 41 -4.45 16.09 -13.16
C ASP A 41 -4.71 14.89 -14.06
N ASP A 42 -5.33 15.12 -15.21
CA ASP A 42 -5.77 14.05 -16.13
C ASP A 42 -4.60 13.50 -16.96
N GLY A 43 -3.37 13.78 -16.51
CA GLY A 43 -2.13 13.23 -17.01
C GLY A 43 -2.03 11.71 -16.78
N SER A 44 -1.35 11.06 -17.71
CA SER A 44 -0.92 9.67 -17.58
C SER A 44 0.45 9.67 -16.91
N TYR A 45 0.66 8.94 -15.82
CA TYR A 45 1.98 8.90 -15.15
C TYR A 45 2.52 7.48 -15.10
N MET A 46 3.84 7.32 -15.18
CA MET A 46 4.47 5.99 -15.22
C MET A 46 4.17 5.19 -13.95
N LEU A 47 4.26 5.83 -12.77
CA LEU A 47 3.97 5.20 -11.48
C LEU A 47 2.48 5.24 -11.07
N GLN A 48 1.59 5.68 -11.97
CA GLN A 48 0.17 5.85 -11.63
C GLN A 48 -0.54 4.54 -11.31
N SER A 49 -0.17 3.43 -11.96
CA SER A 49 -0.78 2.12 -11.71
C SER A 49 -0.24 1.39 -10.47
N SER A 50 0.94 1.79 -9.98
CA SER A 50 1.58 1.11 -8.85
C SER A 50 0.79 1.30 -7.56
N SER A 51 0.60 0.21 -6.82
CA SER A 51 0.02 0.22 -5.48
C SER A 51 1.01 0.76 -4.43
N ALA A 52 0.54 1.04 -3.22
CA ALA A 52 1.42 1.45 -2.11
C ALA A 52 2.45 0.35 -1.77
N THR A 53 2.04 -0.92 -1.81
CA THR A 53 2.92 -2.05 -1.49
C THR A 53 3.93 -2.32 -2.60
N GLU A 54 3.54 -2.20 -3.87
CA GLU A 54 4.47 -2.28 -5.01
C GLU A 54 5.53 -1.18 -4.90
N LEU A 55 5.13 0.06 -4.58
CA LEU A 55 6.07 1.16 -4.41
C LEU A 55 7.05 0.95 -3.24
N MET A 56 6.60 0.43 -2.09
CA MET A 56 7.51 0.08 -0.98
C MET A 56 8.42 -1.12 -1.31
N GLY A 57 7.95 -1.99 -2.20
CA GLY A 57 8.74 -3.08 -2.76
C GLY A 57 9.86 -2.55 -3.65
N ASP A 58 9.55 -1.55 -4.48
CA ASP A 58 10.43 -0.99 -5.51
C ASP A 58 11.35 0.14 -5.04
N PHE A 59 10.96 0.90 -4.02
CA PHE A 59 11.71 2.05 -3.50
C PHE A 59 11.93 1.94 -2.00
N GLY A 60 13.17 2.19 -1.56
CA GLY A 60 13.45 2.25 -0.12
C GLY A 60 13.10 3.58 0.54
N VAL A 61 13.10 4.69 -0.21
CA VAL A 61 12.65 6.01 0.29
C VAL A 61 11.59 6.60 -0.63
N ILE A 62 10.42 6.87 -0.05
CA ILE A 62 9.28 7.52 -0.70
C ILE A 62 9.01 8.80 0.08
N CYS A 63 9.41 9.94 -0.49
CA CYS A 63 9.42 11.23 0.21
C CYS A 63 8.65 12.31 -0.57
N PHE A 64 7.46 12.68 -0.10
CA PHE A 64 6.51 13.46 -0.91
C PHE A 64 6.89 14.93 -1.13
N ASP A 65 7.65 15.54 -0.21
CA ASP A 65 8.14 16.91 -0.33
C ASP A 65 9.66 16.96 -0.55
N THR A 66 10.45 16.75 0.51
CA THR A 66 11.89 17.01 0.45
C THR A 66 12.71 15.91 1.10
N LEU A 67 13.61 15.32 0.30
CA LEU A 67 14.61 14.35 0.72
C LEU A 67 15.94 15.03 1.05
N TYR A 68 16.28 15.05 2.33
CA TYR A 68 17.58 15.47 2.85
C TYR A 68 18.53 14.27 3.05
N ALA A 69 19.17 13.82 1.98
CA ALA A 69 20.17 12.73 2.06
C ALA A 69 21.52 13.26 2.58
N GLN A 70 21.73 13.23 3.91
CA GLN A 70 22.93 13.80 4.54
C GLN A 70 24.09 12.80 4.68
N THR A 71 23.78 11.52 4.79
CA THR A 71 24.71 10.39 4.95
C THR A 71 24.44 9.32 3.88
N HIS A 72 25.27 8.26 3.83
CA HIS A 72 25.12 7.20 2.82
C HIS A 72 23.70 6.63 2.82
N LEU A 73 23.11 6.62 1.63
CA LEU A 73 21.76 6.11 1.38
C LEU A 73 21.90 4.89 0.46
N HIS A 74 22.07 3.68 1.01
CA HIS A 74 22.11 2.44 0.21
C HIS A 74 20.68 2.04 -0.22
N SER A 75 20.10 2.88 -1.06
CA SER A 75 18.72 2.79 -1.54
C SER A 75 18.50 3.69 -2.73
N ASN A 76 17.56 3.33 -3.57
CA ASN A 76 16.86 4.23 -4.45
C ASN A 76 15.77 5.04 -3.75
N PHE A 77 15.24 6.06 -4.44
CA PHE A 77 14.24 6.95 -3.89
C PHE A 77 13.31 7.54 -4.95
N ILE A 78 12.13 7.97 -4.51
CA ILE A 78 11.30 8.95 -5.21
C ILE A 78 11.06 10.15 -4.31
N THR A 79 11.24 11.36 -4.85
CA THR A 79 10.93 12.58 -4.12
C THR A 79 10.45 13.72 -5.02
N ARG A 80 9.82 14.75 -4.44
CA ARG A 80 9.61 16.00 -5.16
C ARG A 80 10.90 16.82 -5.21
N THR A 81 11.53 17.07 -4.06
CA THR A 81 12.69 17.94 -3.94
C THR A 81 13.89 17.18 -3.39
N LEU A 82 14.99 17.12 -4.14
CA LEU A 82 16.23 16.51 -3.70
C LEU A 82 17.19 17.54 -3.09
N SER A 83 17.65 17.24 -1.87
CA SER A 83 18.73 17.97 -1.18
C SER A 83 19.76 16.98 -0.64
N ALA A 84 20.66 16.53 -1.51
CA ALA A 84 21.60 15.44 -1.24
C ALA A 84 23.04 15.92 -1.06
N ASN A 85 23.68 15.42 0.00
CA ASN A 85 25.11 15.60 0.32
C ASN A 85 25.93 14.35 0.01
N SER A 86 25.26 13.20 -0.10
CA SER A 86 25.86 11.89 -0.27
C SER A 86 25.32 11.24 -1.55
N ASN A 87 26.08 10.27 -2.06
CA ASN A 87 25.59 9.33 -3.05
C ASN A 87 24.46 8.47 -2.50
N SER A 88 23.69 7.89 -3.41
CA SER A 88 22.64 6.92 -3.11
C SER A 88 22.80 5.66 -3.98
N GLY A 89 21.89 4.71 -3.83
CA GLY A 89 21.88 3.44 -4.55
C GLY A 89 22.53 2.28 -3.80
N LEU A 90 22.11 1.09 -4.17
CA LEU A 90 22.65 -0.18 -3.72
C LEU A 90 24.05 -0.39 -4.30
N ARG A 91 24.80 -1.27 -3.64
CA ARG A 91 26.15 -1.61 -4.08
C ARG A 91 26.09 -2.28 -5.45
N ASN A 92 26.95 -1.87 -6.38
CA ASN A 92 27.09 -2.52 -7.70
C ASN A 92 27.30 -4.03 -7.63
N SER A 93 27.97 -4.52 -6.59
CA SER A 93 28.15 -5.96 -6.35
C SER A 93 26.83 -6.71 -6.23
N TYR A 94 25.72 -6.00 -6.01
CA TYR A 94 24.43 -6.61 -5.86
C TYR A 94 23.75 -6.97 -7.17
N GLY A 95 24.19 -6.38 -8.29
CA GLY A 95 23.61 -6.65 -9.60
C GLY A 95 22.14 -6.27 -9.71
N VAL A 96 21.66 -5.38 -8.84
CA VAL A 96 20.30 -4.85 -8.86
C VAL A 96 20.29 -3.62 -9.74
N TYR A 97 19.28 -3.54 -10.60
CA TYR A 97 19.00 -2.34 -11.37
C TYR A 97 18.04 -1.45 -10.56
N GLU A 98 18.38 -0.18 -10.42
CA GLU A 98 17.58 0.77 -9.66
C GLU A 98 17.08 1.94 -10.52
N GLU A 99 15.94 2.46 -10.09
CA GLU A 99 15.34 3.68 -10.63
C GLU A 99 15.24 4.74 -9.55
N PHE A 100 15.54 5.98 -9.92
CA PHE A 100 15.51 7.15 -9.03
C PHE A 100 14.59 8.21 -9.62
N TYR A 101 13.88 8.95 -8.77
CA TYR A 101 13.11 10.12 -9.21
C TYR A 101 13.28 11.32 -8.28
N PHE A 102 13.51 12.49 -8.88
CA PHE A 102 13.22 13.76 -8.24
C PHE A 102 12.61 14.76 -9.23
N GLU A 103 11.55 15.46 -8.83
CA GLU A 103 10.94 16.50 -9.67
C GLU A 103 11.88 17.71 -9.81
N ASN A 104 12.48 18.15 -8.69
CA ASN A 104 13.40 19.28 -8.66
C ASN A 104 14.54 19.06 -7.65
N ALA A 105 15.61 19.85 -7.77
CA ALA A 105 16.82 19.67 -6.95
C ALA A 105 17.30 21.00 -6.37
N GLU A 106 17.38 21.06 -5.04
CA GLU A 106 18.03 22.19 -4.34
C GLU A 106 19.54 22.00 -4.27
N ARG A 107 19.98 20.76 -4.09
CA ARG A 107 21.38 20.42 -3.90
C ARG A 107 21.61 18.96 -4.25
N MET A 108 22.72 18.69 -4.94
CA MET A 108 23.12 17.33 -5.28
C MET A 108 24.63 17.16 -5.15
N CYS A 109 25.06 15.99 -4.73
CA CYS A 109 26.40 15.52 -5.06
C CYS A 109 26.39 14.95 -6.48
N GLY A 110 27.53 14.94 -7.18
CA GLY A 110 27.59 14.53 -8.59
C GLY A 110 27.15 13.09 -8.87
N CYS A 111 27.01 12.24 -7.84
CA CYS A 111 26.55 10.85 -7.99
C CYS A 111 25.21 10.67 -7.29
N VAL A 112 24.15 10.38 -8.06
CA VAL A 112 22.88 9.93 -7.51
C VAL A 112 22.91 8.43 -7.25
N SER A 113 23.43 7.65 -8.19
CA SER A 113 23.61 6.20 -8.04
C SER A 113 25.09 5.79 -8.00
N ASP A 114 25.40 4.78 -7.20
CA ASP A 114 26.66 4.04 -7.25
C ASP A 114 26.84 3.21 -8.54
N ALA A 115 25.73 2.83 -9.20
CA ALA A 115 25.75 2.07 -10.45
C ALA A 115 25.49 2.96 -11.67
N GLY A 116 26.43 2.96 -12.61
CA GLY A 116 26.28 3.75 -13.85
C GLY A 116 25.16 3.27 -14.77
N THR A 117 24.68 2.03 -14.59
CA THR A 117 23.64 1.38 -15.42
C THR A 117 22.22 1.69 -14.98
N ASP A 118 22.03 2.29 -13.81
CA ASP A 118 20.71 2.64 -13.30
C ASP A 118 20.05 3.75 -14.12
N MET A 119 18.77 4.01 -13.83
CA MET A 119 18.01 5.08 -14.46
C MET A 119 17.69 6.18 -13.46
N LEU A 120 17.96 7.43 -13.87
CA LEU A 120 17.43 8.61 -13.21
C LEU A 120 16.29 9.22 -14.04
N TYR A 121 15.11 9.32 -13.45
CA TYR A 121 14.00 10.12 -13.94
C TYR A 121 13.97 11.46 -13.22
N THR A 122 13.66 12.55 -13.91
CA THR A 122 13.60 13.86 -13.24
C THR A 122 12.69 14.88 -13.92
N GLY A 123 12.02 15.71 -13.11
CA GLY A 123 11.33 16.91 -13.60
C GLY A 123 12.27 18.09 -13.87
N SER A 124 13.54 17.99 -13.47
CA SER A 124 14.52 19.06 -13.59
C SER A 124 14.98 19.24 -15.04
N GLU A 125 15.33 20.47 -15.42
CA GLU A 125 15.97 20.71 -16.71
C GLU A 125 17.34 20.02 -16.75
N VAL A 126 17.60 19.33 -17.86
CA VAL A 126 18.86 18.61 -18.09
C VAL A 126 19.57 19.17 -19.32
N ARG A 127 20.83 19.54 -19.16
CA ARG A 127 21.71 19.92 -20.27
C ARG A 127 22.67 18.79 -20.60
N ARG A 128 22.63 18.31 -21.84
CA ARG A 128 23.55 17.30 -22.39
C ARG A 128 24.63 17.99 -23.21
N ALA A 129 25.89 17.86 -22.83
CA ALA A 129 27.02 18.43 -23.56
C ALA A 129 27.46 17.53 -24.73
N ASP A 130 28.14 18.10 -25.73
CA ASP A 130 28.66 17.37 -26.90
C ASP A 130 29.58 16.19 -26.53
N GLY A 131 30.21 16.25 -25.35
CA GLY A 131 31.06 15.19 -24.79
C GLY A 131 30.31 14.07 -24.07
N GLY A 132 28.98 14.08 -24.07
CA GLY A 132 28.13 13.11 -23.36
C GLY A 132 27.94 13.41 -21.87
N GLU A 133 28.54 14.48 -21.35
CA GLU A 133 28.37 14.91 -19.96
C GLU A 133 26.95 15.45 -19.73
N ILE A 134 26.37 15.09 -18.60
CA ILE A 134 25.01 15.50 -18.21
C ILE A 134 25.12 16.49 -17.05
N TYR A 135 24.33 17.56 -17.13
CA TYR A 135 24.24 18.58 -16.08
C TYR A 135 22.78 18.76 -15.69
N ILE A 136 22.48 18.63 -14.41
CA ILE A 136 21.17 18.89 -13.82
C ILE A 136 21.10 20.36 -13.41
N ARG A 137 20.03 21.06 -13.77
CA ARG A 137 19.78 22.42 -13.32
C ARG A 137 19.14 22.42 -11.94
N MET A 138 19.79 23.08 -10.99
CA MET A 138 19.30 23.24 -9.62
C MET A 138 18.24 24.36 -9.54
N ASN A 139 17.50 24.40 -8.44
CA ASN A 139 16.44 25.39 -8.18
C ASN A 139 16.93 26.84 -8.19
N ASP A 140 18.18 27.10 -7.80
CA ASP A 140 18.80 28.44 -7.84
C ASP A 140 19.32 28.83 -9.25
N GLY A 141 19.14 27.94 -10.23
CA GLY A 141 19.59 28.11 -11.61
C GLY A 141 21.04 27.72 -11.86
N SER A 142 21.79 27.28 -10.84
CA SER A 142 23.11 26.68 -11.02
C SER A 142 23.00 25.30 -11.69
N GLU A 143 24.12 24.79 -12.19
CA GLU A 143 24.19 23.47 -12.81
C GLU A 143 25.17 22.58 -12.04
N THR A 144 24.75 21.35 -11.76
CA THR A 144 25.61 20.31 -11.17
C THR A 144 25.83 19.23 -12.21
N LYS A 145 27.09 18.86 -12.44
CA LYS A 145 27.42 17.72 -13.30
C LYS A 145 26.96 16.43 -12.63
N LEU A 146 26.24 15.59 -13.37
CA LEU A 146 25.89 14.24 -12.98
C LEU A 146 26.96 13.27 -13.53
N ASP A 147 27.67 12.64 -12.62
CA ASP A 147 28.68 11.62 -12.91
C ASP A 147 28.05 10.21 -12.99
N SER A 148 26.99 9.94 -12.23
CA SER A 148 26.25 8.66 -12.25
C SER A 148 24.83 8.81 -11.67
N PRO A 149 23.80 8.13 -12.22
CA PRO A 149 23.87 7.24 -13.38
C PRO A 149 24.02 8.01 -14.70
N ALA A 150 24.51 7.32 -15.74
CA ALA A 150 24.64 7.93 -17.07
C ALA A 150 23.31 7.98 -17.83
N ASN A 151 22.36 7.11 -17.46
CA ASN A 151 21.05 7.06 -18.09
C ASN A 151 20.09 7.99 -17.34
N VAL A 152 19.63 9.04 -18.04
CA VAL A 152 18.73 10.04 -17.48
C VAL A 152 17.60 10.27 -18.47
N ARG A 153 16.36 10.31 -17.97
CA ARG A 153 15.18 10.78 -18.73
C ARG A 153 14.47 11.87 -17.95
N THR A 154 14.10 12.94 -18.63
CA THR A 154 13.30 14.01 -18.03
C THR A 154 11.81 13.78 -18.23
N ASP A 155 10.98 14.34 -17.36
CA ASP A 155 9.53 14.33 -17.54
C ASP A 155 9.11 14.96 -18.87
N ALA A 156 9.85 15.98 -19.34
CA ALA A 156 9.66 16.58 -20.66
C ALA A 156 9.96 15.61 -21.82
N GLU A 157 11.06 14.86 -21.75
CA GLU A 157 11.41 13.84 -22.76
C GLU A 157 10.35 12.72 -22.79
N ILE A 158 9.90 12.23 -21.62
CA ILE A 158 8.85 11.20 -21.53
C ILE A 158 7.54 11.70 -22.17
N ALA A 159 7.17 12.97 -21.94
CA ALA A 159 5.99 13.58 -22.52
C ALA A 159 6.10 13.81 -24.03
N GLU A 160 7.27 14.20 -24.53
CA GLU A 160 7.54 14.36 -25.96
C GLU A 160 7.46 13.02 -26.72
N ASP A 161 7.92 11.94 -26.09
CA ASP A 161 7.82 10.58 -26.63
C ASP A 161 6.36 10.05 -26.66
N GLY A 162 5.45 10.73 -25.96
CA GLY A 162 4.03 10.37 -25.89
C GLY A 162 3.74 9.14 -25.04
N GLU A 163 4.69 8.70 -24.22
CA GLU A 163 4.56 7.55 -23.32
C GLU A 163 3.68 7.92 -22.10
N TYR A 164 4.10 8.95 -21.37
CA TYR A 164 3.46 9.45 -20.14
C TYR A 164 3.65 10.97 -20.04
N SER A 165 2.82 11.66 -19.27
CA SER A 165 2.93 13.10 -19.01
C SER A 165 4.09 13.46 -18.06
N LYS A 166 4.41 12.58 -17.10
CA LYS A 166 5.59 12.62 -16.22
C LYS A 166 5.82 11.23 -15.62
N TYR A 167 6.97 11.01 -15.01
CA TYR A 167 7.30 9.75 -14.37
C TYR A 167 6.42 9.48 -13.14
N ALA A 168 6.35 10.44 -12.22
CA ALA A 168 5.62 10.29 -10.96
C ALA A 168 4.70 11.48 -10.67
N ASP A 169 3.52 11.20 -10.11
CA ASP A 169 2.67 12.22 -9.52
C ASP A 169 2.70 12.13 -8.00
N MET A 170 3.56 12.96 -7.37
CA MET A 170 3.81 12.88 -5.93
C MET A 170 2.54 13.09 -5.09
N ALA A 171 1.59 13.91 -5.55
CA ALA A 171 0.32 14.10 -4.86
C ALA A 171 -0.60 12.86 -4.93
N ASP A 172 -0.65 12.21 -6.09
CA ASP A 172 -1.38 10.94 -6.27
C ASP A 172 -0.78 9.82 -5.42
N ILE A 173 0.55 9.72 -5.44
CA ILE A 173 1.28 8.71 -4.67
C ILE A 173 1.09 8.96 -3.16
N GLN A 174 1.19 10.20 -2.69
CA GLN A 174 0.94 10.53 -1.29
C GLN A 174 -0.47 10.13 -0.85
N ARG A 175 -1.48 10.45 -1.66
CA ARG A 175 -2.86 10.08 -1.40
C ARG A 175 -3.03 8.55 -1.29
N LYS A 176 -2.37 7.76 -2.14
CA LYS A 176 -2.36 6.28 -2.02
C LYS A 176 -1.79 5.82 -0.68
N PHE A 177 -0.75 6.47 -0.18
CA PHE A 177 -0.17 6.11 1.12
C PHE A 177 -1.01 6.59 2.31
N ILE A 178 -1.73 7.70 2.19
CA ILE A 178 -2.75 8.12 3.17
C ILE A 178 -3.87 7.07 3.22
N ASP A 179 -4.40 6.68 2.06
CA ASP A 179 -5.44 5.65 1.95
C ASP A 179 -4.95 4.30 2.52
N TYR A 180 -3.70 3.92 2.23
CA TYR A 180 -3.07 2.70 2.74
C TYR A 180 -2.87 2.75 4.26
N SER A 181 -2.33 3.85 4.81
CA SER A 181 -2.18 4.04 6.26
C SER A 181 -3.53 3.94 6.99
N GLN A 182 -4.59 4.53 6.42
CA GLN A 182 -5.94 4.42 6.96
C GLN A 182 -6.49 2.98 6.87
N LYS A 183 -6.24 2.26 5.76
CA LYS A 183 -6.58 0.84 5.62
C LYS A 183 -5.92 0.01 6.72
N LEU A 184 -4.62 0.19 6.97
CA LEU A 184 -3.89 -0.57 8.00
C LEU A 184 -4.46 -0.36 9.41
N ARG A 185 -5.04 0.82 9.69
CA ARG A 185 -5.69 1.11 10.97
C ARG A 185 -7.01 0.38 11.18
N THR A 186 -7.63 -0.17 10.13
CA THR A 186 -8.87 -0.94 10.28
C THR A 186 -8.62 -2.37 10.73
N TYR A 187 -7.35 -2.80 10.78
CA TYR A 187 -6.99 -4.16 11.11
C TYR A 187 -7.09 -4.31 12.63
N ALA A 188 -7.84 -5.31 13.08
CA ALA A 188 -8.02 -5.57 14.50
C ALA A 188 -6.74 -6.15 15.10
N ASP A 189 -6.45 -5.78 16.35
CA ASP A 189 -5.35 -6.36 17.11
C ASP A 189 -5.51 -7.88 17.21
N THR A 190 -4.42 -8.60 17.00
CA THR A 190 -4.42 -10.06 17.03
C THR A 190 -4.23 -10.59 18.44
N GLU A 191 -5.29 -11.15 19.03
CA GLU A 191 -5.26 -11.62 20.42
C GLU A 191 -4.31 -12.80 20.64
N GLY A 192 -3.48 -12.72 21.70
CA GLY A 192 -2.64 -13.83 22.17
C GLY A 192 -1.43 -14.18 21.28
N THR A 193 -1.17 -13.41 20.22
CA THR A 193 -0.08 -13.68 19.28
C THR A 193 1.09 -12.70 19.38
N VAL A 194 0.88 -11.51 19.96
CA VAL A 194 1.95 -10.52 20.21
C VAL A 194 2.11 -10.33 21.71
N ASP A 195 3.31 -10.58 22.22
CA ASP A 195 3.70 -10.29 23.60
C ASP A 195 4.49 -8.98 23.65
N VAL A 196 4.01 -8.00 24.40
CA VAL A 196 4.61 -6.66 24.50
C VAL A 196 5.16 -6.46 25.91
N ASP A 197 6.46 -6.70 26.10
CA ASP A 197 7.17 -6.45 27.35
C ASP A 197 8.14 -5.28 27.21
N ILE A 198 7.60 -4.06 27.21
CA ILE A 198 8.40 -2.82 27.08
C ILE A 198 8.42 -1.96 28.33
N THR A 199 7.62 -2.33 29.35
CA THR A 199 7.44 -1.56 30.59
C THR A 199 7.94 -2.28 31.85
N GLY A 200 8.24 -3.59 31.76
CA GLY A 200 8.70 -4.40 32.88
C GLY A 200 10.17 -4.15 33.23
N ASP A 201 11.08 -4.95 32.67
CA ASP A 201 12.52 -4.73 32.82
C ASP A 201 13.03 -3.78 31.73
N MET A 202 13.41 -2.56 32.13
CA MET A 202 13.96 -1.59 31.19
C MET A 202 15.21 -2.13 30.45
N ASN A 203 15.94 -3.10 30.99
CA ASN A 203 17.13 -3.68 30.34
C ASN A 203 16.80 -4.81 29.35
N ASP A 204 15.55 -5.26 29.32
CA ASP A 204 15.09 -6.40 28.54
C ASP A 204 13.71 -6.10 27.97
N ARG A 205 13.66 -5.10 27.10
CA ARG A 205 12.43 -4.66 26.45
C ARG A 205 12.25 -5.39 25.14
N SER A 206 11.12 -6.05 24.94
CA SER A 206 10.84 -6.78 23.72
C SER A 206 9.38 -6.69 23.27
N VAL A 207 9.20 -6.94 21.98
CA VAL A 207 7.92 -7.27 21.35
C VAL A 207 8.13 -8.58 20.62
N SER A 208 7.48 -9.64 21.08
CA SER A 208 7.67 -11.00 20.56
C SER A 208 6.42 -11.47 19.83
N VAL A 209 6.58 -11.97 18.63
CA VAL A 209 5.52 -12.53 17.80
C VAL A 209 5.47 -14.05 17.96
N ASN A 210 4.26 -14.58 18.06
CA ASN A 210 3.99 -16.01 18.25
C ASN A 210 3.04 -16.50 17.16
N GLY A 211 3.56 -17.30 16.24
CA GLY A 211 2.80 -17.83 15.10
C GLY A 211 3.36 -17.39 13.76
N SER A 212 2.58 -17.62 12.71
CA SER A 212 2.88 -17.23 11.33
C SER A 212 1.81 -16.28 10.80
N GLY A 213 2.11 -15.59 9.71
CA GLY A 213 1.19 -14.65 9.06
C GLY A 213 1.18 -13.25 9.69
N LEU A 214 0.07 -12.54 9.55
CA LEU A 214 -0.04 -11.15 9.99
C LEU A 214 -0.41 -11.04 11.47
N HIS A 215 0.38 -10.28 12.21
CA HIS A 215 0.17 -9.93 13.60
C HIS A 215 0.00 -8.41 13.74
N VAL A 216 -1.05 -7.99 14.43
CA VAL A 216 -1.42 -6.58 14.53
C VAL A 216 -1.47 -6.18 15.99
N VAL A 217 -0.83 -5.05 16.30
CA VAL A 217 -0.91 -4.44 17.63
C VAL A 217 -1.08 -2.93 17.48
N SER A 218 -2.06 -2.38 18.21
CA SER A 218 -2.31 -0.95 18.28
C SER A 218 -1.88 -0.42 19.63
N MET A 219 -1.14 0.69 19.65
CA MET A 219 -0.64 1.26 20.91
C MET A 219 -0.44 2.78 20.84
N ASP A 220 -0.42 3.39 22.03
CA ASP A 220 -0.09 4.79 22.21
C ASP A 220 1.43 4.99 22.18
N TYR A 221 1.88 6.05 21.50
CA TYR A 221 3.29 6.41 21.38
C TYR A 221 4.03 6.49 22.73
N SER A 222 3.36 6.85 23.83
CA SER A 222 3.97 6.93 25.17
C SER A 222 4.64 5.63 25.63
N GLN A 223 4.25 4.48 25.07
CA GLN A 223 4.88 3.20 25.36
C GLN A 223 6.22 3.01 24.64
N LEU A 224 6.40 3.68 23.49
CA LEU A 224 7.58 3.60 22.63
C LEU A 224 8.51 4.81 22.76
N ALA A 225 8.05 5.88 23.41
CA ALA A 225 8.81 7.11 23.62
C ALA A 225 10.24 6.80 24.13
N ALA A 226 11.21 7.55 23.62
CA ALA A 226 12.63 7.27 23.78
C ALA A 226 13.01 6.96 25.25
N GLY A 227 13.37 5.70 25.48
CA GLY A 227 14.10 5.24 26.66
C GLY A 227 15.57 5.02 26.32
N THR A 228 16.44 4.89 27.33
CA THR A 228 17.88 4.68 27.11
C THR A 228 18.23 3.29 26.57
N ASN A 229 17.29 2.35 26.60
CA ASN A 229 17.53 0.94 26.30
C ASN A 229 16.72 0.48 25.07
N PRO A 230 17.32 -0.35 24.19
CA PRO A 230 16.66 -0.84 22.99
C PRO A 230 15.38 -1.64 23.25
N ILE A 231 14.49 -1.62 22.26
CA ILE A 231 13.37 -2.56 22.14
C ILE A 231 13.75 -3.60 21.07
N TYR A 232 13.65 -4.87 21.43
CA TYR A 232 13.94 -6.01 20.55
C TYR A 232 12.65 -6.59 19.98
N PHE A 233 12.62 -6.85 18.67
CA PHE A 233 11.47 -7.39 17.98
C PHE A 233 11.76 -8.82 17.56
N GLU A 234 11.17 -9.78 18.26
CA GLU A 234 11.51 -11.19 18.14
C GLU A 234 10.46 -11.94 17.32
N PHE A 235 10.92 -12.68 16.32
CA PHE A 235 10.09 -13.53 15.47
C PHE A 235 10.52 -15.00 15.63
N PRO A 236 9.58 -15.95 15.48
CA PRO A 236 9.87 -17.37 15.64
C PRO A 236 10.72 -17.92 14.49
N ASP A 237 10.44 -17.48 13.27
CA ASP A 237 11.22 -17.78 12.07
C ASP A 237 11.48 -16.48 11.29
N TYR A 238 12.68 -16.38 10.73
CA TYR A 238 13.09 -15.27 9.87
C TYR A 238 13.14 -15.67 8.38
N GLY A 239 12.54 -16.80 8.00
CA GLY A 239 12.42 -17.28 6.63
C GLY A 239 10.99 -17.40 6.11
N ASP A 240 9.97 -17.13 6.95
CA ASP A 240 8.56 -17.23 6.59
C ASP A 240 7.92 -15.85 6.31
N ASP A 241 6.60 -15.87 6.12
CA ASP A 241 5.73 -14.73 5.83
C ASP A 241 5.18 -14.04 7.09
N THR A 242 5.77 -14.29 8.27
CA THR A 242 5.34 -13.65 9.52
C THR A 242 5.62 -12.15 9.47
N VAL A 243 4.61 -11.35 9.78
CA VAL A 243 4.68 -9.88 9.77
C VAL A 243 4.08 -9.31 11.05
N LEU A 244 4.73 -8.29 11.61
CA LEU A 244 4.20 -7.44 12.66
C LEU A 244 3.82 -6.07 12.09
N LEU A 245 2.54 -5.74 12.14
CA LEU A 245 2.01 -4.40 11.94
C LEU A 245 1.78 -3.74 13.30
N MET A 246 2.42 -2.61 13.52
CA MET A 246 2.23 -1.75 14.68
C MET A 246 1.52 -0.47 14.27
N ASN A 247 0.28 -0.30 14.70
CA ASN A 247 -0.46 0.95 14.56
C ASN A 247 -0.16 1.83 15.79
N ILE A 248 0.57 2.94 15.59
CA ILE A 248 1.07 3.79 16.67
C ILE A 248 0.34 5.13 16.66
N ASP A 249 -0.45 5.38 17.72
CA ASP A 249 -1.19 6.62 17.90
C ASP A 249 -0.30 7.71 18.52
N LEU A 250 -0.28 8.86 17.85
CA LEU A 250 0.46 10.06 18.23
C LEU A 250 -0.47 11.21 18.64
N ALA A 251 -1.69 10.91 19.08
CA ALA A 251 -2.66 11.91 19.54
C ALA A 251 -2.06 12.95 20.50
N GLY A 252 -2.13 14.23 20.11
CA GLY A 252 -1.62 15.35 20.90
C GLY A 252 -0.09 15.46 20.96
N ILE A 253 0.64 14.66 20.16
CA ILE A 253 2.09 14.74 20.00
C ILE A 253 2.41 15.65 18.81
N GLN A 254 3.47 16.43 18.92
CA GLN A 254 4.00 17.22 17.80
C GLN A 254 5.36 16.67 17.35
N ASP A 255 6.20 16.30 18.31
CA ASP A 255 7.56 15.80 18.10
C ASP A 255 7.73 14.48 18.83
N ALA A 256 7.68 13.38 18.08
CA ALA A 256 7.92 12.04 18.56
C ALA A 256 9.40 11.69 18.47
N VAL A 257 9.92 11.01 19.48
CA VAL A 257 11.29 10.53 19.53
C VAL A 257 11.29 9.07 19.97
N LEU A 258 11.79 8.19 19.10
CA LEU A 258 11.93 6.76 19.38
C LEU A 258 13.41 6.41 19.60
N GLY A 259 13.66 5.42 20.46
CA GLY A 259 15.00 4.88 20.71
C GLY A 259 15.43 3.84 19.68
N ASP A 260 16.28 2.89 20.08
CA ASP A 260 16.61 1.74 19.22
C ASP A 260 15.40 0.80 19.07
N LEU A 261 15.08 0.42 17.83
CA LEU A 261 14.01 -0.53 17.46
C LEU A 261 14.60 -1.67 16.62
N ILE A 262 15.01 -2.75 17.27
CA ILE A 262 15.95 -3.72 16.70
C ILE A 262 15.23 -5.02 16.34
N LEU A 263 15.30 -5.45 15.08
CA LEU A 263 14.90 -6.81 14.69
C LEU A 263 15.83 -7.85 15.33
N GLY A 264 15.26 -8.91 15.90
CA GLY A 264 15.98 -10.01 16.54
C GLY A 264 16.07 -9.85 18.06
N SER A 265 16.67 -10.86 18.71
CA SER A 265 16.89 -10.85 20.15
C SER A 265 18.10 -10.01 20.55
N LYS A 266 18.22 -9.71 21.84
CA LYS A 266 19.40 -9.04 22.42
C LYS A 266 20.74 -9.73 22.11
N SER A 267 20.72 -11.06 21.96
CA SER A 267 21.92 -11.84 21.61
C SER A 267 22.10 -12.07 20.10
N ASP A 268 21.11 -11.74 19.28
CA ASP A 268 21.10 -12.02 17.85
C ASP A 268 20.38 -10.93 17.04
N ALA A 269 20.81 -9.68 17.22
CA ALA A 269 20.28 -8.53 16.52
C ALA A 269 20.59 -8.58 15.01
N LYS A 270 19.56 -8.34 14.18
CA LYS A 270 19.61 -8.36 12.70
C LYS A 270 19.56 -6.96 12.08
N ALA A 271 20.14 -5.96 12.73
CA ALA A 271 20.15 -4.58 12.25
C ALA A 271 21.56 -4.11 11.87
N ASN A 272 21.63 -3.19 10.90
CA ASN A 272 22.83 -2.55 10.38
C ASN A 272 23.74 -3.52 9.58
N ASP A 273 23.14 -4.43 8.82
CA ASP A 273 23.88 -5.35 7.94
C ASP A 273 23.49 -5.10 6.48
N ASN A 274 24.49 -4.83 5.64
CA ASN A 274 24.28 -4.63 4.20
C ASN A 274 23.67 -5.86 3.51
N GLY A 275 23.87 -7.06 4.07
CA GLY A 275 23.27 -8.31 3.59
C GLY A 275 21.76 -8.41 3.81
N ASN A 276 21.18 -7.53 4.65
CA ASN A 276 19.76 -7.56 4.97
C ASN A 276 18.85 -7.35 3.77
N PHE A 277 19.31 -6.64 2.74
CA PHE A 277 18.61 -6.53 1.47
C PHE A 277 18.28 -7.92 0.88
N TYR A 278 19.25 -8.83 0.82
CA TYR A 278 19.06 -10.18 0.27
C TYR A 278 18.30 -11.12 1.18
N ASN A 279 18.50 -10.93 2.48
CA ASN A 279 17.81 -11.75 3.48
C ASN A 279 16.31 -11.45 3.53
N ALA A 280 15.87 -10.33 2.93
CA ALA A 280 14.47 -9.91 2.84
C ALA A 280 13.76 -9.95 4.20
N TYR A 281 14.47 -9.54 5.26
CA TYR A 281 14.01 -9.65 6.64
C TYR A 281 12.91 -8.65 7.04
N ASN A 282 12.39 -7.85 6.10
CA ASN A 282 11.41 -6.82 6.43
C ASN A 282 10.06 -7.39 6.85
N ARG A 283 9.87 -7.47 8.16
CA ARG A 283 8.69 -8.02 8.83
C ARG A 283 8.04 -7.05 9.80
N MET A 284 8.57 -5.84 9.92
CA MET A 284 8.13 -4.87 10.92
C MET A 284 7.59 -3.64 10.20
N TYR A 285 6.31 -3.34 10.40
CA TYR A 285 5.65 -2.19 9.81
C TYR A 285 5.17 -1.27 10.91
N PHE A 286 5.68 -0.05 10.93
CA PHE A 286 5.29 1.00 11.87
C PHE A 286 4.41 2.01 11.15
N ASN A 287 3.10 1.92 11.39
CA ASN A 287 2.12 2.84 10.85
C ASN A 287 1.81 3.92 11.89
N PHE A 288 2.22 5.15 11.61
CA PHE A 288 2.08 6.28 12.52
C PHE A 288 0.87 7.13 12.14
N TYR A 289 -0.01 7.39 13.11
CA TYR A 289 -1.25 8.13 12.89
C TYR A 289 -1.59 9.01 14.09
N ASP A 290 -2.53 9.93 13.92
CA ASP A 290 -3.04 10.79 15.00
C ASP A 290 -4.55 10.57 15.13
N SER A 291 -5.02 9.92 16.21
CA SER A 291 -6.46 9.72 16.42
C SER A 291 -7.24 11.00 16.74
N SER A 292 -6.54 12.08 17.12
CA SER A 292 -7.12 13.39 17.39
C SER A 292 -7.25 14.26 16.14
N ALA A 293 -6.51 13.94 15.07
CA ALA A 293 -6.61 14.60 13.77
C ALA A 293 -7.87 14.16 13.01
N ALA A 294 -8.47 15.08 12.26
CA ALA A 294 -9.74 14.84 11.56
C ALA A 294 -9.62 13.88 10.37
N ASP A 295 -8.48 13.92 9.68
CA ASP A 295 -8.07 12.99 8.61
C ASP A 295 -7.35 11.74 9.15
N GLY A 296 -7.08 11.73 10.46
CA GLY A 296 -6.37 10.65 11.12
C GLY A 296 -4.89 10.57 10.78
N GLN A 297 -4.32 11.56 10.09
CA GLN A 297 -2.91 11.58 9.69
C GLN A 297 -2.05 12.31 10.73
N PHE A 298 -0.82 11.83 10.93
CA PHE A 298 0.15 12.50 11.77
C PHE A 298 1.02 13.44 10.93
N GLY A 299 0.82 14.76 11.10
CA GLY A 299 1.59 15.81 10.41
C GLY A 299 2.80 16.36 11.19
N GLY A 300 3.20 15.69 12.28
CA GLY A 300 4.29 16.14 13.15
C GLY A 300 5.67 15.65 12.70
N SER A 301 6.63 15.64 13.64
CA SER A 301 7.96 15.09 13.42
C SER A 301 8.16 13.77 14.16
N ILE A 302 8.85 12.82 13.52
CA ILE A 302 9.26 11.54 14.10
C ILE A 302 10.77 11.43 13.99
N THR A 303 11.46 11.45 15.12
CA THR A 303 12.90 11.24 15.19
C THR A 303 13.21 9.85 15.73
N PHE A 304 13.89 9.05 14.94
CA PHE A 304 14.48 7.79 15.39
C PHE A 304 15.90 8.08 15.89
N ALA A 305 16.04 8.26 17.20
CA ALA A 305 17.27 8.62 17.88
C ALA A 305 18.19 7.41 18.14
N GLY A 306 17.72 6.19 17.90
CA GLY A 306 18.52 4.98 17.92
C GLY A 306 18.53 4.29 16.55
N ARG A 307 19.24 3.17 16.46
CA ARG A 307 19.26 2.33 15.26
C ARG A 307 17.90 1.67 15.09
N GLY A 308 17.54 1.32 13.87
CA GLY A 308 16.33 0.52 13.71
C GLY A 308 16.22 -0.30 12.46
N PHE A 309 15.12 -1.04 12.41
CA PHE A 309 14.80 -1.97 11.36
C PHE A 309 13.29 -1.91 11.08
N GLY A 310 12.89 -1.90 9.81
CA GLY A 310 11.50 -2.04 9.39
C GLY A 310 10.99 -0.93 8.46
N THR A 311 9.74 -1.07 8.05
CA THR A 311 9.02 -0.09 7.23
C THR A 311 8.40 0.98 8.11
N VAL A 312 8.71 2.25 7.83
CA VAL A 312 8.07 3.42 8.46
C VAL A 312 7.02 3.99 7.52
N ILE A 313 5.77 4.08 7.98
CA ILE A 313 4.64 4.64 7.22
C ILE A 313 4.12 5.87 7.96
N ALA A 314 4.46 7.07 7.46
CA ALA A 314 4.05 8.34 8.06
C ALA A 314 3.89 9.42 6.96
N PRO A 315 2.91 9.29 6.06
CA PRO A 315 2.89 9.99 4.77
C PRO A 315 2.73 11.51 4.85
N GLU A 316 2.33 12.06 6.00
CA GLU A 316 2.26 13.52 6.23
C GLU A 316 3.30 14.02 7.23
N ALA A 317 4.17 13.14 7.74
CA ALA A 317 5.12 13.47 8.79
C ALA A 317 6.51 13.80 8.24
N ALA A 318 7.25 14.59 9.02
CA ALA A 318 8.70 14.69 8.88
C ALA A 318 9.39 13.53 9.62
N VAL A 319 10.10 12.67 8.91
CA VAL A 319 10.84 11.53 9.47
C VAL A 319 12.34 11.81 9.45
N ASN A 320 12.97 11.72 10.63
CA ASN A 320 14.40 11.87 10.80
C ASN A 320 15.01 10.58 11.39
N LEU A 321 15.82 9.90 10.60
CA LEU A 321 16.57 8.72 11.02
C LEU A 321 17.94 9.14 11.54
N GLY A 322 18.04 9.45 12.83
CA GLY A 322 19.27 9.97 13.45
C GLY A 322 20.43 8.98 13.50
N HIS A 323 20.17 7.69 13.28
CA HIS A 323 21.13 6.60 13.27
C HIS A 323 20.85 5.64 12.11
N ASN A 324 21.64 4.57 12.03
CA ASN A 324 21.50 3.57 10.99
C ASN A 324 20.11 2.93 11.00
N TRP A 325 19.54 2.74 9.82
CA TRP A 325 18.22 2.14 9.65
C TRP A 325 18.19 1.20 8.46
N ASP A 326 17.64 0.01 8.66
CA ASP A 326 17.44 -0.96 7.60
C ASP A 326 15.93 -1.10 7.32
N GLY A 327 15.45 -0.80 6.11
CA GLY A 327 14.02 -0.93 5.80
C GLY A 327 13.54 -0.10 4.62
N CYS A 328 12.31 0.38 4.73
CA CYS A 328 11.63 1.25 3.77
C CYS A 328 11.02 2.44 4.55
N VAL A 329 10.95 3.63 3.94
CA VAL A 329 10.39 4.82 4.60
C VAL A 329 9.46 5.58 3.66
N VAL A 330 8.27 5.87 4.18
CA VAL A 330 7.24 6.71 3.56
C VAL A 330 7.03 7.94 4.43
N SER A 331 7.30 9.13 3.90
CA SER A 331 7.23 10.38 4.67
C SER A 331 6.96 11.61 3.80
N GLU A 332 6.47 12.69 4.40
CA GLU A 332 6.40 14.00 3.73
C GLU A 332 7.82 14.56 3.55
N VAL A 333 8.56 14.65 4.65
CA VAL A 333 9.96 15.10 4.67
C VAL A 333 10.82 13.99 5.23
N PHE A 334 11.95 13.70 4.60
CA PHE A 334 12.89 12.69 5.07
C PHE A 334 14.28 13.28 5.31
N SER A 335 14.92 12.90 6.41
CA SER A 335 16.36 13.10 6.62
C SER A 335 17.01 11.89 7.27
N ASN A 336 18.24 11.58 6.87
CA ASN A 336 19.07 10.59 7.55
C ASN A 336 20.30 11.24 8.20
N GLY A 337 20.59 10.85 9.44
CA GLY A 337 21.83 11.15 10.17
C GLY A 337 22.78 9.95 10.29
N GLY A 338 22.28 8.73 10.02
CA GLY A 338 23.08 7.50 9.88
C GLY A 338 22.91 6.86 8.50
N GLU A 339 23.56 5.71 8.29
CA GLU A 339 23.40 5.00 7.01
C GLU A 339 22.01 4.39 6.89
N PHE A 340 21.39 4.50 5.72
CA PHE A 340 20.12 3.83 5.44
C PHE A 340 20.35 2.67 4.48
N HIS A 341 19.82 1.50 4.80
CA HIS A 341 19.88 0.32 3.96
C HIS A 341 18.48 -0.10 3.55
N ARG A 342 18.23 -0.13 2.24
CA ARG A 342 16.94 -0.62 1.74
C ARG A 342 16.76 -2.07 2.16
N VAL A 343 15.60 -2.36 2.75
CA VAL A 343 15.01 -3.69 2.79
C VAL A 343 13.58 -3.52 2.30
N PRO A 344 13.18 -4.13 1.16
CA PRO A 344 11.87 -3.89 0.54
C PRO A 344 10.71 -4.05 1.53
N GLY A 345 9.73 -3.16 1.47
CA GLY A 345 8.44 -3.38 2.14
C GLY A 345 7.60 -4.32 1.28
N ASN A 346 7.27 -5.49 1.81
CA ASN A 346 6.46 -6.49 1.12
C ASN A 346 4.97 -6.31 1.44
N ASP A 347 4.13 -6.78 0.52
CA ASP A 347 2.72 -6.98 0.82
C ASP A 347 2.56 -8.12 1.85
N PHE A 348 1.56 -8.01 2.72
CA PHE A 348 1.16 -9.09 3.62
C PHE A 348 -0.25 -9.51 3.26
N LEU A 349 -0.48 -10.82 3.16
CA LEU A 349 -1.73 -11.39 2.68
C LEU A 349 -2.91 -10.86 3.52
N ASP A 350 -3.91 -10.28 2.84
CA ASP A 350 -5.21 -9.88 3.38
C ASP A 350 -6.08 -11.11 3.71
N GLU A 351 -5.52 -12.11 4.40
CA GLU A 351 -6.36 -13.13 5.00
C GLU A 351 -7.02 -12.49 6.23
N GLU A 352 -8.32 -12.15 6.08
CA GLU A 352 -9.21 -11.93 7.22
C GLU A 352 -8.89 -13.01 8.27
N PRO A 353 -8.60 -12.64 9.54
CA PRO A 353 -8.15 -13.61 10.52
C PRO A 353 -9.22 -14.69 10.62
N THR A 354 -8.87 -15.90 10.15
CA THR A 354 -9.70 -17.06 10.40
C THR A 354 -9.66 -17.27 11.90
N THR A 355 -10.71 -16.85 12.59
CA THR A 355 -11.03 -17.41 13.88
C THR A 355 -11.34 -18.88 13.62
N GLU A 356 -10.28 -19.70 13.63
CA GLU A 356 -10.37 -21.12 13.94
C GLU A 356 -10.99 -21.18 15.34
N GLY A 357 -12.32 -21.17 15.38
CA GLY A 357 -13.07 -21.44 16.59
C GLY A 357 -12.57 -22.79 17.08
N THR A 358 -11.88 -22.80 18.21
CA THR A 358 -11.58 -24.01 18.95
C THR A 358 -12.91 -24.69 19.27
N THR A 359 -13.35 -25.57 18.38
CA THR A 359 -14.35 -26.57 18.69
C THR A 359 -13.69 -27.45 19.74
N THR A 360 -14.04 -27.23 21.01
CA THR A 360 -13.80 -28.21 22.06
C THR A 360 -14.38 -29.52 21.55
N GLU A 361 -13.52 -30.50 21.25
CA GLU A 361 -13.96 -31.86 21.01
C GLU A 361 -14.70 -32.34 22.26
N ASP A 362 -16.01 -32.51 22.14
CA ASP A 362 -16.80 -33.25 23.10
C ASP A 362 -16.27 -34.69 23.13
N THR A 363 -15.47 -34.99 24.16
CA THR A 363 -15.11 -36.36 24.54
C THR A 363 -16.38 -37.18 24.73
N THR A 364 -16.74 -37.95 23.70
CA THR A 364 -17.74 -39.00 23.80
C THR A 364 -17.20 -40.10 24.71
N THR A 365 -17.76 -40.16 25.92
CA THR A 365 -17.49 -41.24 26.85
C THR A 365 -18.34 -42.44 26.40
N GLU A 366 -17.70 -43.46 25.85
CA GLU A 366 -18.28 -44.78 25.64
C GLU A 366 -18.64 -45.37 27.02
N ASP A 367 -19.93 -45.39 27.37
CA ASP A 367 -20.38 -46.11 28.55
C ASP A 367 -21.23 -47.33 28.17
N THR A 368 -20.61 -48.46 28.49
CA THR A 368 -21.06 -49.84 28.45
C THR A 368 -22.52 -50.05 28.88
N THR A 369 -23.29 -50.72 28.01
CA THR A 369 -24.61 -51.28 28.34
C THR A 369 -24.48 -52.40 29.38
N MET A 370 -25.14 -52.23 30.54
CA MET A 370 -25.49 -53.34 31.42
C MET A 370 -26.98 -53.28 31.75
N GLU A 371 -27.69 -54.36 31.41
CA GLU A 371 -29.10 -54.54 31.75
C GLU A 371 -29.33 -54.81 33.25
N GLY A 372 -30.47 -54.28 33.74
CA GLY A 372 -31.31 -54.97 34.71
C GLY A 372 -31.30 -54.36 36.12
N THR A 373 -32.42 -53.72 36.50
CA THR A 373 -33.42 -54.28 37.42
C THR A 373 -34.44 -53.21 37.87
N THR A 374 -35.70 -53.62 37.89
CA THR A 374 -36.90 -52.89 38.33
C THR A 374 -36.98 -52.71 39.84
N THR A 375 -37.41 -51.53 40.35
CA THR A 375 -38.38 -51.42 41.47
C THR A 375 -38.97 -50.00 41.65
N GLU A 376 -40.30 -49.97 41.68
CA GLU A 376 -41.31 -49.14 42.39
C GLU A 376 -41.25 -47.60 42.56
N ASP A 377 -42.31 -46.98 42.00
CA ASP A 377 -43.24 -45.96 42.52
C ASP A 377 -42.85 -45.03 43.69
N THR A 378 -43.07 -43.73 43.47
CA THR A 378 -43.84 -42.89 44.42
C THR A 378 -44.49 -41.70 43.72
N THR A 379 -45.78 -41.53 43.97
CA THR A 379 -46.70 -40.50 43.47
C THR A 379 -46.74 -39.26 44.35
N THR A 380 -46.96 -38.08 43.75
CA THR A 380 -47.70 -36.90 44.26
C THR A 380 -47.56 -35.77 43.22
N GLU A 381 -48.49 -34.87 42.92
CA GLU A 381 -49.96 -34.76 42.94
C GLU A 381 -50.24 -33.50 42.06
N ASP A 382 -51.37 -33.47 41.36
CA ASP A 382 -51.73 -32.43 40.39
C ASP A 382 -51.90 -31.02 40.99
N THR A 383 -51.57 -29.99 40.22
CA THR A 383 -52.37 -28.75 40.22
C THR A 383 -52.59 -28.26 38.79
N THR A 384 -53.87 -28.15 38.45
CA THR A 384 -54.39 -27.61 37.19
C THR A 384 -54.55 -26.10 37.28
N THR A 385 -54.23 -25.38 36.22
CA THR A 385 -54.96 -24.17 35.82
C THR A 385 -54.79 -23.93 34.32
N LYS A 386 -55.91 -23.68 33.65
CA LYS A 386 -56.02 -23.39 32.22
C LYS A 386 -56.45 -21.93 31.99
N ASP A 387 -56.15 -21.48 30.76
CA ASP A 387 -56.65 -20.30 30.02
C ASP A 387 -55.90 -18.96 30.30
N THR A 388 -55.53 -18.08 29.36
CA THR A 388 -55.92 -17.87 27.94
C THR A 388 -55.00 -16.80 27.26
N THR A 389 -54.67 -17.00 25.97
CA THR A 389 -54.43 -16.06 24.82
C THR A 389 -53.51 -14.82 24.91
N THR A 390 -52.57 -14.65 23.95
CA THR A 390 -52.65 -13.68 22.81
C THR A 390 -51.64 -14.04 21.70
N GLU A 391 -51.91 -13.59 20.47
CA GLU A 391 -51.42 -14.05 19.15
C GLU A 391 -49.95 -13.79 18.79
N ASP A 392 -49.39 -14.72 18.00
CA ASP A 392 -48.18 -14.55 17.20
C ASP A 392 -48.49 -13.75 15.92
N THR A 393 -47.82 -12.61 15.74
CA THR A 393 -47.75 -11.90 14.45
C THR A 393 -46.52 -12.37 13.67
N THR A 394 -46.77 -13.02 12.54
CA THR A 394 -45.81 -13.33 11.47
C THR A 394 -45.49 -12.08 10.62
N THR A 395 -44.23 -11.92 10.21
CA THR A 395 -43.80 -11.08 9.06
C THR A 395 -42.46 -11.66 8.59
N GLU A 396 -42.49 -12.59 7.62
CA GLU A 396 -42.16 -12.41 6.20
C GLU A 396 -40.64 -12.31 5.95
N ASP A 397 -40.01 -13.48 5.78
CA ASP A 397 -38.70 -13.64 5.14
C ASP A 397 -38.85 -13.41 3.63
N THR A 398 -38.20 -12.37 3.12
CA THR A 398 -38.03 -12.17 1.67
C THR A 398 -36.88 -13.04 1.18
N THR A 399 -37.20 -14.22 0.66
CA THR A 399 -36.35 -14.96 -0.28
C THR A 399 -36.48 -14.30 -1.65
N THR A 400 -35.34 -13.98 -2.29
CA THR A 400 -35.32 -13.63 -3.71
C THR A 400 -34.43 -14.65 -4.42
N GLU A 401 -34.95 -15.16 -5.53
CA GLU A 401 -34.59 -16.42 -6.16
C GLU A 401 -33.25 -16.43 -6.93
N ASP A 402 -32.61 -17.61 -6.88
CA ASP A 402 -31.55 -18.04 -7.79
C ASP A 402 -32.09 -18.14 -9.23
N THR A 403 -31.65 -17.24 -10.10
CA THR A 403 -31.79 -17.42 -11.55
C THR A 403 -30.68 -18.34 -12.05
N THR A 404 -31.02 -19.61 -12.23
CA THR A 404 -30.30 -20.54 -13.12
C THR A 404 -30.76 -20.31 -14.55
N THR A 405 -29.84 -20.23 -15.51
CA THR A 405 -30.18 -20.25 -16.94
C THR A 405 -29.18 -21.12 -17.70
N GLU A 406 -29.66 -22.32 -18.00
CA GLU A 406 -29.40 -23.22 -19.14
C GLU A 406 -28.09 -23.07 -19.94
N ASP A 407 -27.27 -24.13 -19.84
CA ASP A 407 -26.22 -24.49 -20.79
C ASP A 407 -26.78 -24.61 -22.21
N THR A 408 -26.23 -23.85 -23.15
CA THR A 408 -26.43 -24.07 -24.59
C THR A 408 -25.12 -24.52 -25.23
N THR A 409 -25.01 -25.83 -25.44
CA THR A 409 -24.03 -26.44 -26.34
C THR A 409 -24.28 -25.99 -27.77
N THR A 410 -23.29 -25.41 -28.43
CA THR A 410 -23.29 -25.19 -29.88
C THR A 410 -22.12 -25.94 -30.49
N GLU A 411 -22.42 -26.72 -31.53
CA GLU A 411 -21.51 -27.68 -32.16
C GLU A 411 -20.35 -27.05 -32.93
N ASP A 412 -19.26 -27.82 -33.02
CA ASP A 412 -18.11 -27.64 -33.88
C ASP A 412 -18.49 -27.43 -35.35
N THR A 413 -18.04 -26.33 -35.94
CA THR A 413 -17.90 -26.21 -37.40
C THR A 413 -16.44 -25.98 -37.75
N THR A 414 -15.82 -27.04 -38.25
CA THR A 414 -14.58 -27.02 -39.01
C THR A 414 -14.73 -26.16 -40.27
N THR A 415 -13.80 -25.24 -40.50
CA THR A 415 -13.61 -24.60 -41.80
C THR A 415 -12.16 -24.71 -42.21
N GLU A 416 -11.95 -25.13 -43.45
CA GLU A 416 -10.70 -25.60 -44.02
C GLU A 416 -9.62 -24.53 -44.22
N ASP A 417 -8.38 -25.04 -44.23
CA ASP A 417 -7.16 -24.38 -44.67
C ASP A 417 -7.32 -23.67 -46.02
N THR A 418 -6.90 -22.41 -46.06
CA THR A 418 -6.54 -21.76 -47.32
C THR A 418 -5.11 -21.26 -47.22
N THR A 419 -4.24 -21.97 -47.93
CA THR A 419 -2.90 -21.58 -48.32
C THR A 419 -2.93 -20.32 -49.16
N THR A 420 -2.02 -19.38 -48.91
CA THR A 420 -1.65 -18.35 -49.89
C THR A 420 -0.14 -18.10 -49.81
N GLU A 421 0.44 -17.94 -50.99
CA GLU A 421 1.83 -18.17 -51.35
C GLU A 421 2.87 -17.20 -50.78
N ASP A 422 4.07 -17.75 -50.64
CA ASP A 422 5.35 -17.07 -50.47
C ASP A 422 5.57 -15.96 -51.51
N THR A 423 6.07 -14.81 -51.05
CA THR A 423 6.88 -13.94 -51.90
C THR A 423 8.21 -13.64 -51.23
N THR A 424 9.26 -14.14 -51.88
CA THR A 424 10.68 -14.05 -51.51
C THR A 424 11.22 -12.64 -51.78
N THR A 425 11.99 -12.06 -50.85
CA THR A 425 13.09 -11.13 -51.21
C THR A 425 14.23 -11.23 -50.20
N GLU A 426 15.31 -11.86 -50.66
CA GLU A 426 16.75 -11.74 -50.39
C GLU A 426 17.30 -11.31 -49.00
N SER A 427 18.27 -12.13 -48.57
CA SER A 427 19.00 -12.22 -47.29
C SER A 427 20.15 -11.20 -47.14
N THR A 428 20.52 -10.87 -45.89
CA THR A 428 21.95 -10.83 -45.49
C THR A 428 22.15 -11.23 -44.00
N THR A 429 22.49 -12.51 -43.83
CA THR A 429 23.35 -13.20 -42.85
C THR A 429 23.62 -12.64 -41.43
N GLY A 430 23.24 -13.44 -40.43
CA GLY A 430 23.87 -13.52 -39.11
C GLY A 430 23.43 -14.81 -38.40
N THR A 431 24.35 -15.75 -38.21
CA THR A 431 24.14 -17.14 -37.78
C THR A 431 23.63 -17.25 -36.33
N THR A 432 22.50 -17.94 -36.11
CA THR A 432 22.08 -18.42 -34.78
C THR A 432 22.17 -19.94 -34.74
N THR A 433 22.86 -20.48 -33.74
CA THR A 433 22.88 -21.91 -33.42
C THR A 433 21.73 -22.18 -32.45
N GLU A 434 20.80 -23.05 -32.81
CA GLU A 434 19.82 -23.62 -31.88
C GLU A 434 20.47 -24.76 -31.11
N ASP A 435 20.37 -24.76 -29.78
CA ASP A 435 20.53 -25.96 -28.96
C ASP A 435 19.48 -25.96 -27.82
N THR A 436 18.51 -26.85 -27.99
CA THR A 436 17.82 -27.73 -27.02
C THR A 436 17.33 -27.17 -25.67
N SER A 437 16.01 -26.99 -25.55
CA SER A 437 15.28 -27.01 -24.27
C SER A 437 15.09 -28.43 -23.75
N THR A 438 15.33 -28.62 -22.44
CA THR A 438 14.91 -29.82 -21.68
C THR A 438 13.67 -29.46 -20.86
N GLU A 439 12.54 -30.10 -21.13
CA GLU A 439 11.35 -29.99 -20.28
C GLU A 439 11.49 -30.85 -19.03
N THR A 440 11.14 -30.29 -17.87
CA THR A 440 10.79 -31.05 -16.67
C THR A 440 9.45 -30.54 -16.13
N THR A 441 8.58 -31.48 -15.78
CA THR A 441 7.14 -31.34 -15.59
C THR A 441 6.73 -30.85 -14.18
N THR A 442 5.67 -30.03 -14.17
CA THR A 442 4.72 -29.64 -13.09
C THR A 442 5.14 -28.57 -12.06
N GLY A 443 4.52 -27.39 -12.17
CA GLY A 443 4.41 -26.38 -11.11
C GLY A 443 4.79 -24.96 -11.57
N THR A 444 3.78 -24.13 -11.87
CA THR A 444 3.82 -22.66 -12.06
C THR A 444 4.87 -22.12 -13.06
N THR A 445 4.45 -21.83 -14.30
CA THR A 445 5.32 -21.22 -15.32
C THR A 445 5.69 -19.79 -14.92
N THR A 446 6.94 -19.58 -14.53
CA THR A 446 7.59 -18.27 -14.52
C THR A 446 8.27 -18.08 -15.88
N GLU A 447 7.83 -17.12 -16.69
CA GLU A 447 8.57 -16.75 -17.90
C GLU A 447 9.79 -15.90 -17.50
N SER A 448 10.97 -16.50 -17.58
CA SER A 448 12.24 -15.80 -17.42
C SER A 448 12.81 -15.50 -18.80
N THR A 449 12.86 -14.22 -19.17
CA THR A 449 13.54 -13.81 -20.40
C THR A 449 15.00 -13.54 -20.07
N THR A 450 15.91 -14.29 -20.70
CA THR A 450 17.36 -14.05 -20.58
C THR A 450 17.84 -13.33 -21.83
N GLU A 451 18.20 -12.05 -21.68
CA GLU A 451 18.75 -11.25 -22.76
C GLU A 451 20.28 -11.18 -22.63
N ARG A 452 20.99 -11.47 -23.73
CA ARG A 452 22.45 -11.44 -23.78
C ARG A 452 22.91 -10.32 -24.70
N THR A 453 23.45 -9.26 -24.11
CA THR A 453 23.94 -8.10 -24.86
C THR A 453 25.47 -8.08 -24.81
N THR A 454 26.11 -8.03 -25.97
CA THR A 454 27.57 -7.98 -26.10
C THR A 454 27.96 -6.74 -26.88
N TRP A 455 28.77 -5.87 -26.28
CA TRP A 455 29.35 -4.71 -26.95
C TRP A 455 30.87 -4.76 -26.88
N SER A 456 31.51 -4.23 -27.92
CA SER A 456 32.97 -4.19 -28.05
C SER A 456 33.42 -2.76 -28.31
N THR A 457 34.36 -2.29 -27.50
CA THR A 457 35.14 -1.07 -27.77
C THR A 457 36.62 -1.45 -27.83
N THR A 458 37.40 -0.72 -28.62
CA THR A 458 38.78 -1.04 -29.04
C THR A 458 39.62 -1.68 -27.92
N GLY A 459 39.69 -3.01 -27.92
CA GLY A 459 40.53 -3.81 -27.05
C GLY A 459 39.85 -4.58 -25.92
N THR A 460 38.54 -4.47 -25.71
CA THR A 460 37.83 -5.29 -24.69
C THR A 460 36.41 -5.62 -25.12
N THR A 461 36.05 -6.90 -25.06
CA THR A 461 34.70 -7.41 -25.29
C THR A 461 34.08 -7.79 -23.95
N ASN A 462 32.97 -7.15 -23.60
CA ASN A 462 32.19 -7.47 -22.41
C ASN A 462 30.86 -8.11 -22.84
N THR A 463 30.53 -9.24 -22.23
CA THR A 463 29.27 -9.97 -22.47
C THR A 463 28.47 -9.95 -21.18
N MET A 464 27.32 -9.27 -21.19
CA MET A 464 26.36 -9.32 -20.09
C MET A 464 25.24 -10.31 -20.39
N THR A 465 24.73 -10.94 -19.33
CA THR A 465 23.56 -11.82 -19.35
C THR A 465 22.59 -11.25 -18.33
N THR A 466 21.44 -10.77 -18.78
CA THR A 466 20.39 -10.17 -17.96
C THR A 466 19.24 -11.17 -17.85
N THR A 467 18.79 -11.44 -16.63
CA THR A 467 17.64 -12.32 -16.36
C THR A 467 16.51 -11.46 -15.79
N ARG A 468 15.41 -11.31 -16.53
CA ARG A 468 14.22 -10.58 -16.11
C ARG A 468 13.19 -11.56 -15.56
N ASN A 469 12.74 -11.34 -14.32
CA ASN A 469 11.54 -11.99 -13.79
C ASN A 469 10.40 -10.98 -13.89
N THR A 470 9.50 -11.20 -14.85
CA THR A 470 8.32 -10.35 -15.03
C THR A 470 7.13 -11.07 -14.39
N PRO A 471 6.38 -10.46 -13.44
CA PRO A 471 5.05 -10.92 -13.10
C PRO A 471 4.17 -10.92 -14.36
N PRO A 472 3.16 -11.80 -14.49
CA PRO A 472 2.42 -11.99 -15.73
C PRO A 472 1.87 -10.66 -16.27
N GLY A 473 2.38 -10.25 -17.45
CA GLY A 473 1.97 -9.03 -18.12
C GLY A 473 0.51 -9.09 -18.58
N ARG A 474 -0.24 -8.02 -18.30
CA ARG A 474 -1.34 -7.59 -19.15
C ARG A 474 -0.92 -6.33 -19.87
N HIS A 475 -0.67 -6.48 -21.16
CA HIS A 475 -0.73 -5.39 -22.13
C HIS A 475 -2.11 -4.72 -22.02
N PRO A 476 -2.22 -3.40 -21.82
CA PRO A 476 -3.52 -2.74 -21.91
C PRO A 476 -3.96 -2.75 -23.38
N ASP A 477 -5.02 -3.49 -23.66
CA ASP A 477 -5.75 -3.40 -24.90
C ASP A 477 -6.42 -2.02 -24.96
N THR A 478 -6.04 -1.21 -25.95
CA THR A 478 -6.70 0.07 -26.21
C THR A 478 -8.01 -0.17 -26.96
N GLY A 479 -9.10 -0.38 -26.23
CA GLY A 479 -10.50 -0.41 -26.73
C GLY A 479 -11.43 -0.87 -25.60
N ASP A 480 -12.58 -0.27 -25.27
CA ASP A 480 -13.43 0.68 -25.94
C ASP A 480 -14.06 1.64 -24.91
N ARG A 481 -14.23 2.89 -25.32
CA ARG A 481 -14.84 3.95 -24.52
C ARG A 481 -16.32 3.69 -24.27
N LEU A 482 -16.76 3.77 -23.02
CA LEU A 482 -18.15 4.12 -22.72
C LEU A 482 -18.44 5.51 -23.33
N PRO A 483 -19.50 5.67 -24.15
CA PRO A 483 -19.77 6.95 -24.79
C PRO A 483 -20.22 7.95 -23.72
N VAL A 484 -19.53 9.09 -23.70
CA VAL A 484 -19.71 10.32 -22.89
C VAL A 484 -21.16 10.87 -22.84
N LYS A 485 -22.11 10.22 -23.51
CA LYS A 485 -23.55 10.54 -23.48
C LYS A 485 -24.27 10.07 -22.22
N GLU A 486 -23.85 8.99 -21.56
CA GLU A 486 -24.62 8.45 -20.42
C GLU A 486 -24.40 9.24 -19.13
N THR A 487 -23.18 9.73 -18.87
CA THR A 487 -22.88 10.57 -17.71
C THR A 487 -23.56 11.95 -17.79
N ALA A 488 -23.74 12.49 -19.00
CA ALA A 488 -24.46 13.76 -19.20
C ALA A 488 -25.97 13.64 -18.95
N VAL A 489 -26.57 12.48 -19.24
CA VAL A 489 -28.02 12.24 -19.03
C VAL A 489 -28.35 12.13 -17.54
N VAL A 490 -27.48 11.53 -16.73
CA VAL A 490 -27.67 11.43 -15.28
C VAL A 490 -27.59 12.80 -14.61
N VAL A 491 -26.64 13.65 -15.02
CA VAL A 491 -26.50 15.02 -14.49
C VAL A 491 -27.69 15.91 -14.89
N ILE A 492 -28.21 15.76 -16.11
CA ILE A 492 -29.40 16.50 -16.57
C ILE A 492 -30.68 16.06 -15.83
N LEU A 493 -30.84 14.77 -15.53
CA LEU A 493 -31.98 14.26 -14.76
C LEU A 493 -31.95 14.73 -13.29
N ALA A 494 -30.76 14.83 -12.67
CA ALA A 494 -30.60 15.36 -11.32
C ALA A 494 -30.92 16.87 -11.22
N LEU A 495 -30.56 17.64 -12.25
CA LEU A 495 -30.89 19.08 -12.33
C LEU A 495 -32.38 19.34 -12.59
N MET A 496 -33.07 18.45 -13.31
CA MET A 496 -34.53 18.56 -13.50
C MET A 496 -35.32 18.20 -12.24
N GLY A 497 -34.84 17.28 -11.40
CA GLY A 497 -35.46 16.93 -10.12
C GLY A 497 -35.43 18.07 -9.10
N SER A 498 -34.34 18.83 -9.06
CA SER A 498 -34.18 19.98 -8.14
C SER A 498 -34.99 21.21 -8.58
N ALA A 499 -35.16 21.43 -9.89
CA ALA A 499 -36.05 22.47 -10.42
C ALA A 499 -37.56 22.15 -10.20
N GLY A 500 -37.96 20.88 -10.29
CA GLY A 500 -39.34 20.44 -10.06
C GLY A 500 -39.85 20.69 -8.63
N ILE A 501 -38.98 20.53 -7.63
CA ILE A 501 -39.30 20.77 -6.21
C ILE A 501 -39.48 22.28 -5.92
N LEU A 502 -38.72 23.14 -6.59
CA LEU A 502 -38.84 24.61 -6.46
C LEU A 502 -40.11 25.16 -7.11
N ILE A 503 -40.56 24.57 -8.23
CA ILE A 503 -41.81 24.97 -8.90
C ILE A 503 -43.04 24.50 -8.10
N TYR A 504 -43.02 23.30 -7.52
CA TYR A 504 -44.11 22.80 -6.67
C TYR A 504 -44.33 23.67 -5.41
N LYS A 505 -43.26 24.22 -4.82
CA LYS A 505 -43.35 25.14 -3.67
C LYS A 505 -43.89 26.53 -4.01
N LYS A 506 -43.81 26.98 -5.28
CA LYS A 506 -44.26 28.32 -5.70
C LYS A 506 -45.74 28.38 -6.10
N ILE A 507 -46.37 27.23 -6.38
CA ILE A 507 -47.79 27.13 -6.79
C ILE A 507 -48.74 26.96 -5.57
N ARG A 508 -48.23 26.73 -4.36
CA ARG A 508 -49.02 26.52 -3.13
C ARG A 508 -48.91 27.65 -2.08
N LYS A 509 -48.55 28.87 -2.48
CA LYS A 509 -48.63 30.06 -1.62
C LYS A 509 -49.70 31.03 -2.11
#